data_AF-K1RI48-F1
#
_entry.id   AF-K1RI48-F1
#
_cell.length_a   1.000
_cell.length_b   1.000
_cell.length_c   1.000
_cell.angle_alpha   90.00
_cell.angle_beta   90.00
_cell.angle_gamma   90.00
#
_symmetry.space_group_name_H-M   'P 1'
#
loop_
_entity.id
_entity.type
_entity.pdbx_description
1 polymer ?
#
loop_
_entity_poly.entity_id
_entity_poly.type
_entity_poly.pdbx_seq_one_letter_code
_entity_poly.pdbx_strand_id
1 'polypeptide(L)'
;MNRKELSQNHWKYYLMLEKRFVESIEFVELHEDNFDAFSNGYALLIQAIGAELDTVFKEFCGFNTTDRKTVADYAQYILTNTPDIKNQKISVQEYDIEIQPFMNWDITQPAQSLQWWGAFTDVKHNRYEQLKQAKQENVLNILGALYLIEMLYLKKITDGTDEFDVFDESSNLFSLKNWTSKAVPLSQA
;
A
#
# COMPACT_ATOMS: atom_id res chain seq x y z
N MET A 1 10.66 -14.64 -5.47
CA MET A 1 10.80 -13.47 -6.35
C MET A 1 12.10 -12.75 -6.03
N ASN A 2 12.87 -12.31 -7.03
CA ASN A 2 14.07 -11.47 -6.86
C ASN A 2 13.77 -9.96 -7.06
N ARG A 3 14.74 -9.06 -6.82
CA ARG A 3 14.56 -7.60 -6.94
C ARG A 3 14.02 -7.16 -8.30
N LYS A 4 14.54 -7.74 -9.37
CA LYS A 4 14.14 -7.41 -10.74
C LYS A 4 12.69 -7.84 -11.01
N GLU A 5 12.32 -9.05 -10.60
CA GLU A 5 10.96 -9.55 -10.73
C GLU A 5 9.96 -8.71 -9.92
N LEU A 6 10.29 -8.36 -8.67
CA LEU A 6 9.44 -7.47 -7.85
C LEU A 6 9.21 -6.14 -8.55
N SER A 7 10.29 -5.56 -9.08
CA SER A 7 10.22 -4.29 -9.81
C SER A 7 9.37 -4.39 -11.08
N GLN A 8 9.47 -5.51 -11.81
CA GLN A 8 8.78 -5.70 -13.10
C GLN A 8 7.31 -6.07 -12.95
N ASN A 9 6.96 -6.88 -11.94
CA ASN A 9 5.64 -7.47 -11.79
C ASN A 9 4.71 -6.66 -10.87
N HIS A 10 5.26 -5.97 -9.86
CA HIS A 10 4.47 -5.25 -8.86
C HIS A 10 4.75 -3.75 -8.88
N TRP A 11 6.02 -3.35 -8.73
CA TRP A 11 6.35 -1.94 -8.55
C TRP A 11 5.94 -1.05 -9.72
N LYS A 12 6.15 -1.52 -10.96
CA LYS A 12 5.66 -0.82 -12.16
C LYS A 12 4.13 -0.63 -12.16
N TYR A 13 3.40 -1.60 -11.64
CA TYR A 13 1.95 -1.52 -11.53
C TYR A 13 1.54 -0.58 -10.39
N TYR A 14 2.24 -0.62 -9.26
CA TYR A 14 2.10 0.39 -8.20
C TYR A 14 2.29 1.82 -8.73
N LEU A 15 3.37 2.10 -9.47
CA LEU A 15 3.63 3.43 -10.05
C LEU A 15 2.50 3.87 -11.01
N MET A 16 1.95 2.92 -11.78
CA MET A 16 0.78 3.19 -12.63
C MET A 16 -0.46 3.54 -11.79
N LEU A 17 -0.72 2.81 -10.69
CA LEU A 17 -1.84 3.09 -9.79
C LEU A 17 -1.67 4.42 -9.05
N GLU A 18 -0.46 4.73 -8.59
CA GLU A 18 -0.09 6.01 -7.98
C GLU A 18 -0.37 7.15 -8.95
N LYS A 19 0.13 7.06 -10.19
CA LYS A 19 -0.10 8.07 -11.22
C LYS A 19 -1.58 8.35 -11.42
N ARG A 20 -2.43 7.31 -11.44
CA ARG A 20 -3.89 7.48 -11.58
C ARG A 20 -4.53 8.17 -10.38
N PHE A 21 -4.03 7.92 -9.17
CA PHE A 21 -4.48 8.64 -7.99
C PHE A 21 -4.05 10.10 -8.05
N VAL A 22 -2.81 10.39 -8.44
CA VAL A 22 -2.29 11.76 -8.61
C VAL A 22 -3.09 12.52 -9.67
N GLU A 23 -3.38 11.90 -10.82
CA GLU A 23 -4.27 12.48 -11.86
C GLU A 23 -5.65 12.86 -11.31
N SER A 24 -6.16 12.14 -10.30
CA SER A 24 -7.46 12.46 -9.70
C SER A 24 -7.43 13.74 -8.85
N ILE A 25 -6.25 14.11 -8.34
CA ILE A 25 -6.06 15.28 -7.46
C ILE A 25 -6.30 16.58 -8.23
N GLU A 26 -6.03 16.59 -9.55
CA GLU A 26 -6.34 17.73 -10.43
C GLU A 26 -7.83 18.10 -10.45
N PHE A 27 -8.72 17.16 -10.11
CA PHE A 27 -10.17 17.36 -10.10
C PHE A 27 -10.74 17.48 -8.69
N VAL A 28 -10.17 16.74 -7.74
CA VAL A 28 -10.56 16.75 -6.32
C VAL A 28 -9.29 16.82 -5.50
N GLU A 29 -8.99 18.02 -5.01
CA GLU A 29 -7.78 18.32 -4.24
C GLU A 29 -7.58 17.32 -3.10
N LEU A 30 -6.33 16.90 -2.87
CA LEU A 30 -5.99 16.01 -1.76
C LEU A 30 -5.95 16.84 -0.49
N HIS A 31 -7.07 16.80 0.25
CA HIS A 31 -7.27 17.62 1.43
C HIS A 31 -8.26 16.94 2.37
N GLU A 32 -8.15 17.16 3.68
CA GLU A 32 -9.02 16.55 4.69
C GLU A 32 -10.51 16.81 4.41
N ASP A 33 -10.85 18.03 3.97
CA ASP A 33 -12.24 18.39 3.58
C ASP A 33 -12.80 17.55 2.42
N ASN A 34 -11.93 16.97 1.59
CA ASN A 34 -12.30 16.14 0.44
C ASN A 34 -12.13 14.64 0.70
N PHE A 35 -11.73 14.22 1.91
CA PHE A 35 -11.52 12.81 2.22
C PHE A 35 -12.75 11.93 1.99
N ASP A 36 -13.94 12.50 2.17
CA ASP A 36 -15.22 11.84 1.91
C ASP A 36 -15.71 11.96 0.45
N ALA A 37 -14.97 12.64 -0.43
CA ALA A 37 -15.28 12.68 -1.85
C ALA A 37 -15.12 11.28 -2.46
N PHE A 38 -16.21 10.75 -3.01
CA PHE A 38 -16.26 9.42 -3.61
C PHE A 38 -16.57 9.50 -5.10
N SER A 39 -16.08 8.54 -5.88
CA SER A 39 -16.30 8.52 -7.33
C SER A 39 -16.18 7.12 -7.91
N ASN A 40 -16.69 6.93 -9.14
CA ASN A 40 -16.43 5.70 -9.88
C ASN A 40 -14.94 5.53 -10.24
N GLY A 41 -14.19 6.63 -10.37
CA GLY A 41 -12.74 6.58 -10.58
C GLY A 41 -12.03 6.02 -9.35
N TYR A 42 -12.41 6.46 -8.16
CA TYR A 42 -11.95 5.90 -6.90
C TYR A 42 -12.40 4.45 -6.70
N ALA A 43 -13.60 4.08 -7.17
CA ALA A 43 -14.07 2.70 -7.10
C ALA A 43 -13.23 1.77 -7.98
N LEU A 44 -12.83 2.23 -9.17
CA LEU A 44 -11.89 1.51 -10.02
C LEU A 44 -10.52 1.37 -9.34
N LEU A 45 -10.00 2.46 -8.76
CA LEU A 45 -8.70 2.47 -8.11
C LEU A 45 -8.66 1.55 -6.88
N ILE A 46 -9.60 1.67 -5.94
CA ILE A 46 -9.60 0.84 -4.72
C ILE A 46 -9.70 -0.65 -5.05
N GLN A 47 -10.46 -1.02 -6.09
CA GLN A 47 -10.55 -2.41 -6.55
C GLN A 47 -9.23 -2.90 -7.15
N ALA A 48 -8.58 -2.09 -7.99
CA ALA A 48 -7.31 -2.45 -8.62
C ALA A 48 -6.18 -2.54 -7.58
N ILE A 49 -6.06 -1.54 -6.70
CA ILE A 49 -5.05 -1.51 -5.64
C ILE A 49 -5.26 -2.67 -4.65
N GLY A 50 -6.51 -2.92 -4.22
CA GLY A 50 -6.80 -4.00 -3.29
C GLY A 50 -6.55 -5.40 -3.87
N ALA A 51 -6.80 -5.59 -5.17
CA ALA A 51 -6.46 -6.84 -5.86
C ALA A 51 -4.95 -7.05 -5.96
N GLU A 52 -4.19 -5.99 -6.23
CA GLU A 52 -2.73 -6.05 -6.26
C GLU A 52 -2.17 -6.33 -4.87
N LEU A 53 -2.64 -5.61 -3.86
CA LEU A 53 -2.23 -5.79 -2.47
C LEU A 53 -2.48 -7.22 -1.97
N ASP A 54 -3.60 -7.85 -2.33
CA ASP A 54 -3.85 -9.26 -2.01
C ASP A 54 -2.80 -10.20 -2.66
N THR A 55 -2.35 -9.88 -3.87
CA THR A 55 -1.31 -10.64 -4.58
C THR A 55 0.05 -10.46 -3.89
N VAL A 56 0.45 -9.21 -3.64
CA VAL A 56 1.73 -8.90 -2.97
C VAL A 56 1.75 -9.46 -1.55
N PHE A 57 0.62 -9.43 -0.81
CA PHE A 57 0.54 -10.06 0.50
C PHE A 57 0.84 -11.55 0.46
N LYS A 58 0.30 -12.30 -0.51
CA LYS A 58 0.59 -13.73 -0.65
C LYS A 58 2.09 -13.96 -0.84
N GLU A 59 2.70 -13.24 -1.75
CA GLU A 59 4.12 -13.41 -2.05
C GLU A 59 5.02 -12.96 -0.89
N PHE A 60 4.71 -11.83 -0.25
CA PHE A 60 5.41 -11.36 0.93
C PHE A 60 5.37 -12.40 2.06
N CYS A 61 4.20 -13.03 2.27
CA CYS A 61 4.02 -14.08 3.28
C CYS A 61 4.60 -15.45 2.86
N GLY A 62 5.08 -15.60 1.62
CA GLY A 62 5.58 -16.87 1.09
C GLY A 62 4.48 -17.90 0.79
N PHE A 63 3.23 -17.45 0.59
CA PHE A 63 2.12 -18.28 0.13
C PHE A 63 2.16 -18.44 -1.39
N ASN A 64 1.56 -19.52 -1.92
CA ASN A 64 1.40 -19.61 -3.36
C ASN A 64 0.34 -18.61 -3.82
N THR A 65 0.55 -17.97 -4.97
CA THR A 65 -0.39 -16.97 -5.52
C THR A 65 -1.76 -17.57 -5.85
N THR A 66 -1.83 -18.89 -6.07
CA THR A 66 -3.06 -19.65 -6.30
C THR A 66 -3.81 -20.01 -5.02
N ASP A 67 -3.19 -19.86 -3.85
CA ASP A 67 -3.81 -20.22 -2.58
C ASP A 67 -4.96 -19.27 -2.25
N ARG A 68 -6.04 -19.81 -1.69
CA ARG A 68 -7.08 -19.00 -1.08
C ARG A 68 -6.61 -18.56 0.29
N LYS A 69 -6.25 -17.28 0.40
CA LYS A 69 -5.81 -16.63 1.63
C LYS A 69 -6.73 -15.47 1.96
N THR A 70 -6.77 -15.15 3.25
CA THR A 70 -7.59 -14.09 3.82
C THR A 70 -6.70 -13.06 4.50
N VAL A 71 -7.26 -11.88 4.79
CA VAL A 71 -6.56 -10.87 5.59
C VAL A 71 -6.16 -11.39 6.97
N ALA A 72 -6.85 -12.39 7.52
CA ALA A 72 -6.47 -13.05 8.76
C ALA A 72 -5.16 -13.84 8.62
N ASP A 73 -4.99 -14.56 7.50
CA ASP A 73 -3.74 -15.28 7.21
C ASP A 73 -2.56 -14.31 7.08
N TYR A 74 -2.77 -13.19 6.37
CA TYR A 74 -1.76 -12.14 6.20
C TYR A 74 -1.43 -11.46 7.53
N ALA A 75 -2.45 -11.08 8.31
CA ALA A 75 -2.27 -10.46 9.62
C ALA A 75 -1.48 -11.38 10.55
N GLN A 76 -1.82 -12.67 10.59
CA GLN A 76 -1.13 -13.65 11.40
C GLN A 76 0.36 -13.72 11.06
N TYR A 77 0.71 -13.75 9.77
CA TYR A 77 2.10 -13.78 9.33
C TYR A 77 2.80 -12.44 9.58
N ILE A 78 2.25 -11.34 9.06
CA ILE A 78 2.93 -10.03 9.02
C ILE A 78 3.06 -9.45 10.42
N LEU A 79 2.02 -9.49 11.26
CA LEU A 79 2.10 -8.94 12.62
C LEU A 79 3.01 -9.77 13.53
N THR A 80 3.26 -11.05 13.20
CA THR A 80 4.22 -11.89 13.94
C THR A 80 5.67 -11.61 13.50
N ASN A 81 5.91 -11.48 12.20
CA ASN A 81 7.27 -11.40 11.64
C ASN A 81 7.76 -9.96 11.39
N THR A 82 6.85 -8.99 11.32
CA THR A 82 7.13 -7.58 11.04
C THR A 82 6.19 -6.70 11.87
N PRO A 83 6.20 -6.81 13.21
CA PRO A 83 5.26 -6.07 14.07
C PRO A 83 5.38 -4.55 13.93
N ASP A 84 6.58 -4.05 13.61
CA ASP A 84 6.85 -2.63 13.45
C ASP A 84 6.17 -1.99 12.23
N ILE A 85 5.58 -2.78 11.32
CA ILE A 85 4.75 -2.24 10.23
C ILE A 85 3.64 -1.33 10.76
N LYS A 86 3.13 -1.62 11.96
CA LYS A 86 2.10 -0.82 12.60
C LYS A 86 2.59 0.59 12.93
N ASN A 87 3.89 0.78 13.17
CA ASN A 87 4.47 2.06 13.57
C ASN A 87 4.99 2.87 12.37
N GLN A 88 5.01 2.27 11.18
CA GLN A 88 5.60 2.90 10.01
C GLN A 88 4.67 3.99 9.44
N LYS A 89 5.10 5.23 9.57
CA LYS A 89 4.45 6.40 8.98
C LYS A 89 4.89 6.61 7.53
N ILE A 90 3.95 7.06 6.72
CA ILE A 90 4.14 7.45 5.33
C ILE A 90 3.80 8.94 5.23
N SER A 91 4.71 9.74 4.72
CA SER A 91 4.41 11.13 4.37
C SER A 91 3.97 11.22 2.93
N VAL A 92 2.90 11.97 2.72
CA VAL A 92 2.46 12.35 1.39
C VAL A 92 3.28 13.55 0.94
N GLN A 93 4.11 13.37 -0.10
CA GLN A 93 5.02 14.39 -0.60
C GLN A 93 4.22 15.60 -1.10
N GLU A 94 4.69 16.82 -0.79
CA GLU A 94 4.04 18.10 -1.13
C GLU A 94 2.76 18.44 -0.35
N TYR A 95 2.27 17.55 0.51
CA TYR A 95 1.11 17.78 1.39
C TYR A 95 1.51 17.72 2.87
N ASP A 96 0.80 18.45 3.73
CA ASP A 96 0.91 18.31 5.19
C ASP A 96 0.06 17.14 5.70
N ILE A 97 0.23 15.97 5.08
CA ILE A 97 -0.53 14.76 5.36
C ILE A 97 0.43 13.62 5.70
N GLU A 98 0.21 12.98 6.84
CA GLU A 98 0.83 11.71 7.22
C GLU A 98 -0.24 10.62 7.33
N ILE A 99 0.03 9.46 6.75
CA ILE A 99 -0.82 8.27 6.89
C ILE A 99 -0.04 7.13 7.54
N GLN A 100 -0.76 6.25 8.23
CA GLN A 100 -0.21 5.07 8.88
C GLN A 100 -1.15 3.89 8.65
N PRO A 101 -1.16 3.30 7.44
CA PRO A 101 -2.23 2.42 6.99
C PRO A 101 -2.48 1.21 7.89
N PHE A 102 -1.43 0.71 8.56
CA PHE A 102 -1.48 -0.46 9.42
C PHE A 102 -1.51 -0.13 10.93
N MET A 103 -1.64 1.14 11.34
CA MET A 103 -1.59 1.56 12.76
C MET A 103 -2.47 0.70 13.66
N ASN A 104 -3.71 0.48 13.22
CA ASN A 104 -4.73 -0.19 14.01
C ASN A 104 -4.78 -1.70 13.76
N TRP A 105 -3.93 -2.26 12.89
CA TRP A 105 -4.07 -3.67 12.47
C TRP A 105 -3.97 -4.61 13.66
N ASP A 106 -5.01 -5.42 13.85
CA ASP A 106 -5.20 -6.31 14.98
C ASP A 106 -5.43 -7.75 14.50
N ILE A 107 -4.62 -8.67 15.00
CA ILE A 107 -4.68 -10.10 14.67
C ILE A 107 -6.02 -10.75 15.06
N THR A 108 -6.70 -10.22 16.09
CA THR A 108 -7.98 -10.71 16.58
C THR A 108 -9.17 -10.19 15.77
N GLN A 109 -9.00 -9.09 15.04
CA GLN A 109 -10.02 -8.44 14.20
C GLN A 109 -9.37 -7.95 12.88
N PRO A 110 -8.79 -8.85 12.07
CA PRO A 110 -7.84 -8.48 11.02
C PRO A 110 -8.46 -7.70 9.86
N ALA A 111 -9.73 -7.94 9.54
CA ALA A 111 -10.45 -7.18 8.52
C ALA A 111 -11.01 -5.87 9.07
N GLN A 112 -11.65 -5.93 10.24
CA GLN A 112 -12.37 -4.82 10.85
C GLN A 112 -11.43 -3.72 11.36
N SER A 113 -10.21 -4.07 11.72
CA SER A 113 -9.18 -3.12 12.16
C SER A 113 -8.54 -2.31 11.03
N LEU A 114 -8.83 -2.63 9.77
CA LEU A 114 -8.33 -1.92 8.59
C LEU A 114 -9.50 -1.34 7.79
N GLN A 115 -9.81 -0.07 8.02
CA GLN A 115 -10.92 0.64 7.36
C GLN A 115 -10.84 0.52 5.83
N TRP A 116 -9.66 0.74 5.25
CA TRP A 116 -9.45 0.68 3.80
C TRP A 116 -9.58 -0.74 3.22
N TRP A 117 -9.29 -1.79 4.01
CA TRP A 117 -9.53 -3.17 3.59
C TRP A 117 -11.02 -3.48 3.58
N GLY A 118 -11.74 -3.04 4.62
CA GLY A 118 -13.21 -3.09 4.67
C GLY A 118 -13.83 -2.41 3.45
N ALA A 119 -13.41 -1.17 3.16
CA ALA A 119 -13.86 -0.41 2.00
C ALA A 119 -13.60 -1.15 0.68
N PHE A 120 -12.40 -1.71 0.49
CA PHE A 120 -12.09 -2.55 -0.67
C PHE A 120 -13.05 -3.74 -0.78
N THR A 121 -13.28 -4.49 0.31
CA THR A 121 -14.18 -5.65 0.30
C THR A 121 -15.63 -5.26 0.01
N ASP A 122 -16.11 -4.15 0.59
CA ASP A 122 -17.46 -3.63 0.37
C ASP A 122 -17.67 -3.23 -1.10
N VAL A 123 -16.73 -2.49 -1.67
CA VAL A 123 -16.77 -2.08 -3.09
C VAL A 123 -16.64 -3.29 -4.02
N LYS A 124 -15.81 -4.28 -3.67
CA LYS A 124 -15.66 -5.53 -4.44
C LYS A 124 -16.96 -6.34 -4.49
N HIS A 125 -17.68 -6.44 -3.37
CA HIS A 125 -18.86 -7.29 -3.27
C HIS A 125 -20.17 -6.58 -3.65
N ASN A 126 -20.29 -5.28 -3.39
CA ASN A 126 -21.51 -4.52 -3.68
C ASN A 126 -21.22 -3.04 -3.99
N ARG A 127 -20.45 -2.78 -5.06
CA ARG A 127 -20.15 -1.41 -5.52
C ARG A 127 -21.39 -0.52 -5.65
N TYR A 128 -22.54 -1.07 -6.03
CA TYR A 128 -23.76 -0.28 -6.26
C TYR A 128 -24.20 0.44 -4.98
N GLU A 129 -24.34 -0.29 -3.87
CA GLU A 129 -24.70 0.31 -2.58
C GLU A 129 -23.49 0.92 -1.85
N GLN A 130 -22.29 0.39 -2.10
CA GLN A 130 -21.07 0.74 -1.37
C GLN A 130 -20.17 1.75 -2.10
N LEU A 131 -20.67 2.47 -3.11
CA LEU A 131 -19.87 3.42 -3.87
C LEU A 131 -19.21 4.49 -2.97
N LYS A 132 -19.87 4.89 -1.88
CA LYS A 132 -19.34 5.86 -0.91
C LYS A 132 -18.09 5.37 -0.18
N GLN A 133 -17.86 4.05 -0.10
CA GLN A 133 -16.63 3.50 0.47
C GLN A 133 -15.42 3.77 -0.43
N ALA A 134 -15.64 3.98 -1.74
CA ALA A 134 -14.62 4.42 -2.66
C ALA A 134 -14.38 5.94 -2.56
N LYS A 135 -14.05 6.39 -1.35
CA LYS A 135 -13.71 7.78 -1.02
C LYS A 135 -12.20 8.03 -1.02
N GLN A 136 -11.79 9.28 -1.22
CA GLN A 136 -10.39 9.69 -1.39
C GLN A 136 -9.48 9.16 -0.26
N GLU A 137 -9.91 9.24 1.00
CA GLU A 137 -9.15 8.75 2.16
C GLU A 137 -8.88 7.24 2.10
N ASN A 138 -9.88 6.44 1.73
CA ASN A 138 -9.74 4.99 1.66
C ASN A 138 -8.80 4.60 0.51
N VAL A 139 -8.87 5.30 -0.62
CA VAL A 139 -7.96 5.08 -1.76
C VAL A 139 -6.52 5.45 -1.39
N LEU A 140 -6.31 6.60 -0.75
CA LEU A 140 -5.00 7.05 -0.26
C LEU A 140 -4.38 6.02 0.68
N ASN A 141 -5.16 5.54 1.65
CA ASN A 141 -4.67 4.58 2.65
C ASN A 141 -4.36 3.20 2.05
N ILE A 142 -5.19 2.66 1.14
CA ILE A 142 -4.87 1.37 0.51
C ILE A 142 -3.68 1.47 -0.44
N LEU A 143 -3.51 2.60 -1.14
CA LEU A 143 -2.33 2.85 -1.97
C LEU A 143 -1.07 2.94 -1.10
N GLY A 144 -1.15 3.63 0.04
CA GLY A 144 -0.08 3.67 1.03
C GLY A 144 0.24 2.29 1.63
N ALA A 145 -0.78 1.46 1.86
CA ALA A 145 -0.60 0.08 2.32
C ALA A 145 0.17 -0.76 1.30
N LEU A 146 -0.19 -0.66 0.01
CA LEU A 146 0.52 -1.32 -1.10
C LEU A 146 1.97 -0.84 -1.18
N TYR A 147 2.19 0.47 -1.21
CA TYR A 147 3.53 1.06 -1.19
C TYR A 147 4.40 0.48 -0.08
N LEU A 148 3.91 0.52 1.16
CA LEU A 148 4.66 0.07 2.32
C LEU A 148 4.98 -1.43 2.27
N ILE A 149 4.03 -2.26 1.84
CA ILE A 149 4.27 -3.69 1.72
C ILE A 149 5.30 -4.01 0.63
N GLU A 150 5.28 -3.32 -0.51
CA GLU A 150 6.30 -3.50 -1.55
C GLU A 150 7.68 -3.01 -1.10
N MET A 151 7.75 -1.89 -0.36
CA MET A 151 9.02 -1.41 0.22
C MET A 151 9.59 -2.41 1.25
N LEU A 152 8.72 -2.99 2.11
CA LEU A 152 9.11 -4.06 3.03
C LEU A 152 9.53 -5.32 2.28
N TYR A 153 8.85 -5.64 1.18
CA TYR A 153 9.19 -6.81 0.38
C TYR A 153 10.55 -6.64 -0.27
N LEU A 154 10.84 -5.47 -0.83
CA LEU A 154 12.14 -5.13 -1.38
C LEU A 154 13.25 -5.26 -0.34
N LYS A 155 13.05 -4.74 0.87
CA LYS A 155 13.99 -4.95 1.97
C LYS A 155 14.20 -6.44 2.27
N LYS A 156 13.11 -7.19 2.39
CA LYS A 156 13.15 -8.63 2.70
C LYS A 156 13.94 -9.44 1.66
N ILE A 157 13.76 -9.16 0.37
CA ILE A 157 14.43 -9.94 -0.69
C ILE A 157 15.88 -9.51 -0.93
N THR A 158 16.23 -8.28 -0.58
CA THR A 158 17.61 -7.78 -0.71
C THR A 158 18.41 -7.97 0.58
N ASP A 159 17.79 -8.34 1.70
CA ASP A 159 18.49 -8.60 2.95
C ASP A 159 19.58 -9.68 2.77
N GLY A 160 20.77 -9.41 3.32
CA GLY A 160 21.94 -10.28 3.14
C GLY A 160 22.56 -10.29 1.73
N THR A 161 22.07 -9.48 0.79
CA THR A 161 22.65 -9.32 -0.56
C THR A 161 23.35 -7.96 -0.74
N ASP A 162 24.16 -7.82 -1.79
CA ASP A 162 24.76 -6.54 -2.21
C ASP A 162 23.78 -5.65 -3.01
N GLU A 163 22.54 -6.09 -3.24
CA GLU A 163 21.53 -5.30 -3.96
C GLU A 163 20.99 -4.15 -3.09
N PHE A 164 20.69 -3.02 -3.73
CA PHE A 164 20.05 -1.86 -3.11
C PHE A 164 18.59 -2.16 -2.74
N ASP A 165 18.19 -1.71 -1.55
CA ASP A 165 16.83 -1.81 -1.00
C ASP A 165 15.97 -0.56 -1.31
N VAL A 166 16.20 0.02 -2.49
CA VAL A 166 15.40 1.09 -3.10
C VAL A 166 15.04 0.71 -4.52
N PHE A 167 13.85 1.11 -4.99
CA PHE A 167 13.47 0.96 -6.39
C PHE A 167 14.18 1.99 -7.27
N ASP A 168 14.39 1.66 -8.53
CA ASP A 168 15.10 2.53 -9.49
C ASP A 168 14.30 3.82 -9.79
N GLU A 169 12.97 3.69 -9.87
CA GLU A 169 12.02 4.80 -9.95
C GLU A 169 11.27 4.87 -8.61
N SER A 170 11.40 5.99 -7.89
CA SER A 170 10.73 6.18 -6.60
C SER A 170 9.26 6.56 -6.78
N SER A 171 8.47 6.31 -5.73
CA SER A 171 7.14 6.89 -5.58
C SER A 171 7.23 8.43 -5.63
N ASN A 172 6.36 9.06 -6.40
CA ASN A 172 6.24 10.52 -6.44
C ASN A 172 5.35 11.05 -5.31
N LEU A 173 4.45 10.22 -4.79
CA LEU A 173 3.47 10.62 -3.79
C LEU A 173 3.91 10.32 -2.36
N PHE A 174 4.68 9.26 -2.12
CA PHE A 174 4.95 8.76 -0.77
C PHE A 174 6.43 8.69 -0.43
N SER A 175 6.74 8.95 0.84
CA SER A 175 8.04 8.69 1.45
C SER A 175 7.87 8.10 2.84
N LEU A 176 8.78 7.21 3.25
CA LEU A 176 8.73 6.56 4.56
C LEU A 176 9.52 7.37 5.60
N LYS A 177 8.89 7.72 6.72
CA LYS A 177 9.56 8.40 7.84
C LYS A 177 10.42 7.43 8.63
N ASN A 178 11.59 7.89 9.06
CA ASN A 178 12.56 7.11 9.86
C ASN A 178 12.94 5.77 9.20
N TRP A 179 12.95 5.74 7.87
CA TRP A 179 13.25 4.54 7.09
C TRP A 179 14.72 4.46 6.74
N THR A 180 15.39 3.40 7.18
CA THR A 180 16.77 3.12 6.82
C THR A 180 16.87 2.44 5.45
N SER A 181 17.92 2.73 4.69
CA SER A 181 18.22 2.08 3.43
C SER A 181 19.73 1.86 3.29
N LYS A 182 20.13 0.84 2.52
CA LYS A 182 21.52 0.62 2.09
C LYS A 182 22.01 1.70 1.12
N ALA A 183 21.11 2.37 0.40
CA ALA A 183 21.45 3.47 -0.48
C ALA A 183 21.79 4.71 0.35
N VAL A 184 23.00 5.26 0.13
CA VAL A 184 23.41 6.52 0.75
C VAL A 184 22.96 7.67 -0.16
N PRO A 185 22.23 8.68 0.37
CA PRO A 185 21.87 9.85 -0.41
C PRO A 185 23.11 10.54 -0.98
N LEU A 186 23.05 11.01 -2.22
CA LEU A 186 24.15 11.75 -2.87
C LEU A 186 24.60 12.99 -2.07
N SER A 187 23.72 13.56 -1.24
CA SER A 187 24.05 14.68 -0.35
C SER A 187 24.93 14.28 0.85
N GLN A 188 25.11 12.99 1.08
CA GLN A 188 25.91 12.41 2.17
C GLN A 188 27.13 11.63 1.65
N ALA A 189 27.38 11.65 0.34
CA ALA A 189 28.49 10.97 -0.33
C ALA A 189 29.68 11.91 -0.63
#